data_AF-A0A946BEV7-F1
#
_entry.id   AF-A0A946BEV7-F1
#
_cell.length_a   1.000
_cell.length_b   1.000
_cell.length_c   1.000
_cell.angle_alpha   90.00
_cell.angle_beta   90.00
_cell.angle_gamma   90.00
#
_symmetry.space_group_name_H-M   'P 1'
#
loop_
_entity.id
_entity.type
_entity.pdbx_description
1 polymer ?
#
loop_
_entity_poly.entity_id
_entity_poly.type
_entity_poly.pdbx_seq_one_letter_code
_entity_poly.pdbx_strand_id
1 'polypeptide(L)'
;MKRFVLLLTLLLLPALAFGQQKDGTKMDKIRSKKGVTIRFIDYKLPVVESRFAPLKLTVKVFEAGDESQLFYEVYVNAADIKDTNVAWIAEEDLSDMINALQSLKQTAIKDAQSNPDFLENRFVTEDGFSVGYYVSEGQPSWFISFDKIGKGSDAFFDHVAIIEDMFKQAKDKMDSLH
;
A
#
# COMPACT_ATOMS: atom_id res chain seq x y z
N MET A 1 8.05 37.82 -38.17
CA MET A 1 8.68 36.54 -37.75
C MET A 1 8.98 36.50 -36.25
N LYS A 2 9.73 37.45 -35.67
CA LYS A 2 10.05 37.46 -34.21
C LYS A 2 8.83 37.37 -33.29
N ARG A 3 7.74 38.08 -33.59
CA ARG A 3 6.49 38.04 -32.81
C ARG A 3 5.73 36.71 -32.93
N PHE A 4 5.89 35.99 -34.03
CA PHE A 4 5.24 34.70 -34.27
C PHE A 4 5.97 33.57 -33.55
N VAL A 5 7.31 33.62 -33.53
CA VAL A 5 8.17 32.69 -32.76
C VAL A 5 7.89 32.83 -31.26
N LEU A 6 7.71 34.06 -30.77
CA LEU A 6 7.47 34.34 -29.35
C LEU A 6 6.10 33.82 -28.87
N LEU A 7 5.09 33.89 -29.73
CA LEU A 7 3.76 33.31 -29.48
C LEU A 7 3.78 31.78 -29.49
N LEU A 8 4.58 31.17 -30.37
CA LEU A 8 4.73 29.71 -30.44
C LEU A 8 5.45 29.14 -29.20
N THR A 9 6.48 29.82 -28.71
CA THR A 9 7.16 29.42 -27.46
C THR A 9 6.28 29.58 -26.23
N LEU A 10 5.40 30.57 -26.20
CA LEU A 10 4.47 30.77 -25.07
C LEU A 10 3.41 29.65 -24.98
N LEU A 11 3.01 29.11 -26.13
CA LEU A 11 2.04 28.02 -26.25
C LEU A 11 2.62 26.64 -25.89
N LEU A 12 3.94 26.47 -25.91
CA LEU A 12 4.61 25.20 -25.59
C LEU A 12 5.02 25.07 -24.11
N LEU A 13 5.08 26.17 -23.36
CA LEU A 13 5.42 26.16 -21.92
C LEU A 13 4.45 25.35 -21.04
N PRO A 14 3.11 25.37 -21.26
CA PRO A 14 2.18 24.58 -20.45
C PRO A 14 2.39 23.07 -20.63
N ALA A 15 2.79 22.61 -21.82
CA ALA A 15 3.00 21.19 -22.09
C ALA A 15 4.18 20.59 -21.32
N LEU A 16 5.16 21.42 -20.93
CA LEU A 16 6.29 21.00 -20.08
C LEU A 16 5.89 20.90 -18.60
N ALA A 17 4.84 21.61 -18.16
CA ALA A 17 4.40 21.61 -16.77
C ALA A 17 3.57 20.37 -16.40
N PHE A 18 2.93 19.71 -17.38
CA PHE A 18 2.12 18.49 -17.16
C PHE A 18 2.93 17.18 -17.27
N GLY A 19 4.25 17.26 -17.41
CA GLY A 19 5.15 16.11 -17.48
C GLY A 19 5.70 15.64 -16.13
N GLN A 20 4.95 15.78 -15.02
CA GLN A 20 5.38 15.17 -13.76
C GLN A 20 5.31 13.64 -13.89
N GLN A 21 6.46 13.03 -14.18
CA GLN A 21 6.65 11.61 -14.05
C GLN A 21 6.43 11.26 -12.57
N LYS A 22 5.42 10.43 -12.26
CA LYS A 22 5.32 9.84 -10.92
C LYS A 22 6.65 9.15 -10.64
N ASP A 23 7.30 9.53 -9.55
CA ASP A 23 8.43 8.75 -9.05
C ASP A 23 7.94 7.31 -8.85
N GLY A 24 8.69 6.33 -9.37
CA GLY A 24 8.34 4.93 -9.24
C GLY A 24 8.29 4.51 -7.77
N THR A 25 7.61 3.40 -7.48
CA THR A 25 7.51 2.87 -6.11
C THR A 25 8.88 2.59 -5.52
N LYS A 26 8.98 2.44 -4.19
CA LYS A 26 10.24 2.03 -3.54
C LYS A 26 10.79 0.72 -4.14
N MET A 27 9.88 -0.18 -4.51
CA MET A 27 10.18 -1.41 -5.23
C MET A 27 10.76 -1.18 -6.64
N ASP A 28 10.18 -0.27 -7.42
CA ASP A 28 10.66 0.04 -8.79
C ASP A 28 12.07 0.62 -8.78
N LYS A 29 12.40 1.41 -7.76
CA LYS A 29 13.74 2.01 -7.59
C LYS A 29 14.82 0.94 -7.43
N ILE A 30 14.54 -0.16 -6.72
CA ILE A 30 15.49 -1.27 -6.57
C ILE A 30 15.56 -2.10 -7.86
N ARG A 31 14.41 -2.46 -8.42
CA ARG A 31 14.34 -3.30 -9.63
C ARG A 31 14.98 -2.65 -10.84
N SER A 32 15.03 -1.32 -10.90
CA SER A 32 15.60 -0.57 -12.01
C SER A 32 17.13 -0.37 -11.93
N LYS A 33 17.79 -0.85 -10.87
CA LYS A 33 19.26 -0.77 -10.76
C LYS A 33 19.95 -1.55 -11.87
N LYS A 34 20.90 -0.89 -12.54
CA LYS A 34 21.64 -1.45 -13.69
C LYS A 34 23.06 -1.84 -13.25
N GLY A 35 23.59 -2.91 -13.86
CA GLY A 35 24.98 -3.33 -13.66
C GLY A 35 25.25 -4.10 -12.36
N VAL A 36 24.21 -4.50 -11.62
CA VAL A 36 24.31 -5.32 -10.41
C VAL A 36 23.47 -6.59 -10.55
N THR A 37 23.85 -7.64 -9.82
CA THR A 37 23.00 -8.84 -9.69
C THR A 37 21.87 -8.54 -8.71
N ILE A 38 20.64 -8.82 -9.10
CA ILE A 38 19.45 -8.66 -8.24
C ILE A 38 18.99 -10.05 -7.78
N ARG A 39 18.85 -10.23 -6.46
CA ARG A 39 18.36 -11.45 -5.84
C ARG A 39 17.08 -11.18 -5.06
N PHE A 40 16.14 -12.12 -5.15
CA PHE A 40 14.84 -12.09 -4.48
C PHE A 40 14.72 -13.33 -3.59
N ILE A 41 14.44 -13.15 -2.31
CA ILE A 41 14.26 -14.25 -1.36
C ILE A 41 12.90 -14.12 -0.70
N ASP A 42 12.08 -15.15 -0.82
CA ASP A 42 10.70 -15.16 -0.34
C ASP A 42 10.56 -15.97 0.95
N TYR A 43 9.99 -15.34 1.98
CA TYR A 43 9.59 -15.97 3.23
C TYR A 43 8.07 -15.92 3.36
N LYS A 44 7.41 -17.04 3.09
CA LYS A 44 5.95 -17.14 3.17
C LYS A 44 5.47 -17.01 4.61
N LEU A 45 4.43 -16.23 4.82
CA LEU A 45 3.71 -16.11 6.09
C LEU A 45 2.38 -16.89 6.03
N PRO A 46 1.74 -17.16 7.18
CA PRO A 46 0.40 -17.73 7.21
C PRO A 46 -0.60 -16.94 6.36
N VAL A 47 -1.52 -17.66 5.73
CA VAL A 47 -2.64 -17.06 4.99
C VAL A 47 -3.58 -16.39 5.97
N VAL A 48 -4.09 -15.21 5.63
CA VAL A 48 -5.05 -14.45 6.43
C VAL A 48 -6.39 -14.41 5.70
N GLU A 49 -7.46 -14.82 6.37
CA GLU A 49 -8.80 -14.76 5.79
C GLU A 49 -9.34 -13.32 5.87
N SER A 50 -9.82 -12.80 4.73
CA SER A 50 -10.66 -11.61 4.68
C SER A 50 -12.09 -11.99 4.30
N ARG A 51 -13.05 -11.09 4.43
CA ARG A 51 -14.48 -11.36 4.17
C ARG A 51 -14.76 -11.95 2.78
N PHE A 52 -13.97 -11.59 1.77
CA PHE A 52 -14.27 -11.92 0.37
C PHE A 52 -13.22 -12.81 -0.30
N ALA A 53 -11.98 -12.84 0.21
CA ALA A 53 -10.91 -13.67 -0.33
C ALA A 53 -9.76 -13.87 0.67
N PRO A 54 -9.04 -15.00 0.62
CA PRO A 54 -7.83 -15.18 1.41
C PRO A 54 -6.72 -14.24 0.91
N LEU A 55 -6.01 -13.65 1.87
CA LEU A 55 -4.79 -12.87 1.67
C LEU A 55 -3.60 -13.77 1.86
N LYS A 56 -2.71 -13.75 0.88
CA LYS A 56 -1.45 -14.44 0.97
C LYS A 56 -0.35 -13.42 1.20
N LEU A 57 0.56 -13.76 2.08
CA LEU A 57 1.48 -12.84 2.73
C LEU A 57 2.91 -13.37 2.57
N THR A 58 3.84 -12.51 2.19
CA THR A 58 5.25 -12.87 2.00
C THR A 58 6.15 -11.75 2.51
N VAL A 59 7.17 -12.05 3.30
CA VAL A 59 8.30 -11.13 3.49
C VAL A 59 9.34 -11.43 2.42
N LYS A 60 9.76 -10.41 1.69
CA LYS A 60 10.70 -10.52 0.58
C LYS A 60 11.95 -9.71 0.86
N VAL A 61 13.11 -10.36 0.74
CA VAL A 61 14.41 -9.69 0.78
C VAL A 61 14.84 -9.40 -0.65
N PHE A 62 15.23 -8.15 -0.87
CA PHE A 62 15.75 -7.65 -2.13
C PHE A 62 17.19 -7.28 -1.95
N GLU A 63 18.06 -7.95 -2.69
CA GLU A 63 19.48 -7.63 -2.69
C GLU A 63 19.90 -7.17 -4.09
N ALA A 64 20.64 -6.06 -4.15
CA ALA A 64 21.15 -5.49 -5.38
C ALA A 64 22.58 -5.00 -5.15
N GLY A 65 23.57 -5.84 -5.50
CA GLY A 65 24.97 -5.59 -5.11
C GLY A 65 25.16 -5.74 -3.60
N ASP A 66 25.69 -4.70 -2.95
CA ASP A 66 25.92 -4.67 -1.50
C ASP A 66 24.73 -4.10 -0.71
N GLU A 67 23.65 -3.68 -1.39
CA GLU A 67 22.45 -3.16 -0.74
C GLU A 67 21.41 -4.27 -0.57
N SER A 68 20.80 -4.34 0.62
CA SER A 68 19.69 -5.24 0.94
C SER A 68 18.53 -4.43 1.51
N GLN A 69 17.31 -4.72 1.08
CA GLN A 69 16.09 -4.09 1.57
C GLN A 69 14.96 -5.11 1.73
N LEU A 70 14.15 -4.95 2.77
CA LEU A 70 13.05 -5.84 3.12
C LEU A 70 11.70 -5.22 2.70
N PHE A 71 10.84 -6.04 2.11
CA PHE A 71 9.48 -5.68 1.73
C PHE A 71 8.49 -6.69 2.26
N TYR A 72 7.34 -6.21 2.70
CA TYR A 72 6.19 -7.02 3.03
C TYR A 72 5.24 -6.99 1.84
N GLU A 73 5.11 -8.14 1.18
CA GLU A 73 4.17 -8.34 0.09
C GLU A 73 2.85 -8.84 0.65
N VAL A 74 1.79 -8.11 0.36
CA VAL A 74 0.41 -8.54 0.54
C VAL A 74 -0.17 -8.78 -0.84
N TYR A 75 -0.77 -9.95 -1.05
CA TYR A 75 -1.45 -10.22 -2.31
C TYR A 75 -2.81 -10.90 -2.14
N VAL A 76 -3.75 -10.45 -2.96
CA VAL A 76 -5.07 -11.05 -3.15
C VAL A 76 -5.11 -11.73 -4.51
N ASN A 77 -5.50 -12.99 -4.53
CA ASN A 77 -5.96 -13.67 -5.73
C ASN A 77 -7.29 -14.34 -5.41
N ALA A 78 -8.39 -13.65 -5.73
CA ALA A 78 -9.70 -14.30 -5.73
C ALA A 78 -9.92 -14.93 -7.10
N ALA A 79 -10.47 -16.15 -7.14
CA ALA A 79 -10.68 -16.91 -8.38
C ALA A 79 -11.50 -16.16 -9.45
N ASP A 80 -12.31 -15.18 -9.04
CA ASP A 80 -13.17 -14.38 -9.91
C ASP A 80 -12.57 -13.01 -10.31
N ILE A 81 -11.35 -12.68 -9.85
CA ILE A 81 -10.67 -11.42 -10.18
C ILE A 81 -9.60 -11.70 -11.24
N LYS A 82 -9.77 -11.10 -12.43
CA LYS A 82 -8.82 -11.23 -13.55
C LYS A 82 -7.45 -10.60 -13.26
N ASP A 83 -7.41 -9.60 -12.38
CA ASP A 83 -6.23 -8.84 -12.04
C ASP A 83 -5.72 -9.18 -10.64
N THR A 84 -4.44 -9.55 -10.54
CA THR A 84 -3.81 -9.78 -9.23
C THR A 84 -3.51 -8.43 -8.57
N ASN A 85 -4.01 -8.25 -7.35
CA ASN A 85 -3.69 -7.07 -6.53
C ASN A 85 -2.56 -7.44 -5.58
N VAL A 86 -1.46 -6.71 -5.72
CA VAL A 86 -0.22 -6.89 -4.97
C VAL A 86 0.22 -5.53 -4.49
N ALA A 87 0.51 -5.42 -3.21
CA ALA A 87 1.17 -4.27 -2.62
C ALA A 87 2.50 -4.70 -2.01
N TRP A 88 3.47 -3.80 -2.10
CA TRP A 88 4.82 -3.97 -1.59
C TRP A 88 5.06 -2.88 -0.57
N ILE A 89 5.14 -3.24 0.69
CA ILE A 89 5.25 -2.30 1.79
C ILE A 89 6.69 -2.36 2.31
N ALA A 90 7.41 -1.26 2.24
CA ALA A 90 8.76 -1.21 2.81
C ALA A 90 8.70 -1.32 4.34
N GLU A 91 9.79 -1.75 4.97
CA GLU A 91 9.84 -1.94 6.43
C GLU A 91 9.51 -0.66 7.21
N GLU A 92 10.00 0.49 6.74
CA GLU A 92 9.69 1.78 7.34
C GLU A 92 8.20 2.12 7.22
N ASP A 93 7.58 1.83 6.08
CA ASP A 93 6.15 2.08 5.88
C ASP A 93 5.31 1.13 6.74
N LEU A 94 5.72 -0.13 6.92
CA LEU A 94 5.04 -1.08 7.79
C LEU A 94 5.02 -0.57 9.24
N SER A 95 6.12 0.02 9.70
CA SER A 95 6.21 0.62 11.04
C SER A 95 5.25 1.80 11.19
N ASP A 96 5.19 2.67 10.18
CA ASP A 96 4.25 3.79 10.16
C ASP A 96 2.78 3.31 10.10
N MET A 97 2.50 2.26 9.34
CA MET A 97 1.17 1.65 9.27
C MET A 97 0.71 1.06 10.61
N ILE A 98 1.61 0.40 11.34
CA ILE A 98 1.30 -0.13 12.69
C ILE A 98 0.94 1.03 13.64
N ASN A 99 1.71 2.12 13.63
CA ASN A 99 1.44 3.30 14.45
C ASN A 99 0.13 4.00 14.05
N ALA A 100 -0.11 4.13 12.75
CA ALA A 100 -1.34 4.70 12.22
C ALA A 100 -2.57 3.86 12.60
N LEU A 101 -2.48 2.53 12.56
CA LEU A 101 -3.56 1.63 12.93
C LEU A 101 -3.97 1.81 14.39
N GLN A 102 -3.00 2.01 15.30
CA GLN A 102 -3.29 2.32 16.71
C GLN A 102 -4.08 3.63 16.85
N SER A 103 -3.69 4.66 16.09
CA SER A 103 -4.39 5.95 16.08
C SER A 103 -5.81 5.83 15.52
N LEU A 104 -5.96 5.10 14.40
CA LEU A 104 -7.27 4.83 13.77
C LEU A 104 -8.22 4.11 14.73
N LYS A 105 -7.74 3.13 15.51
CA LYS A 105 -8.56 2.41 16.51
C LYS A 105 -9.16 3.35 17.55
N GLN A 106 -8.38 4.32 18.02
CA GLN A 106 -8.86 5.29 19.01
C GLN A 106 -9.91 6.23 18.42
N THR A 107 -9.76 6.62 17.16
CA THR A 107 -10.70 7.50 16.46
C THR A 107 -12.00 6.77 16.09
N ALA A 108 -11.92 5.50 15.68
CA ALA A 108 -13.07 4.71 15.24
C ALA A 108 -14.19 4.62 16.29
N ILE A 109 -13.83 4.56 17.57
CA ILE A 109 -14.80 4.53 18.68
C ILE A 109 -15.59 5.83 18.75
N LYS A 110 -14.91 6.98 18.57
CA LYS A 110 -15.54 8.30 18.62
C LYS A 110 -16.42 8.53 17.39
N ASP A 111 -15.94 8.09 16.23
CA ASP A 111 -16.66 8.27 14.97
C ASP A 111 -17.89 7.36 14.87
N ALA A 112 -17.86 6.18 15.48
CA ALA A 112 -19.05 5.33 15.61
C ALA A 112 -20.15 6.02 16.44
N GLN A 113 -19.78 6.81 17.45
CA GLN A 113 -20.72 7.51 18.33
C GLN A 113 -21.30 8.78 17.72
N SER A 114 -20.65 9.38 16.72
CA SER A 114 -21.16 10.57 16.04
C SER A 114 -22.32 10.27 15.08
N ASN A 115 -22.63 8.99 14.87
CA ASN A 115 -23.72 8.47 14.04
C ASN A 115 -23.77 9.10 12.63
N PRO A 116 -22.67 9.04 11.85
CA PRO A 116 -22.66 9.51 10.47
C PRO A 116 -23.42 8.55 9.55
N ASP A 117 -23.98 9.06 8.45
CA ASP A 117 -24.53 8.21 7.38
C ASP A 117 -23.42 7.36 6.73
N PHE A 118 -22.25 7.98 6.54
CA PHE A 118 -21.01 7.34 6.14
C PHE A 118 -19.83 8.20 6.58
N LEU A 119 -18.79 7.58 7.12
CA LEU A 119 -17.52 8.23 7.42
C LEU A 119 -16.41 7.23 7.15
N GLU A 120 -15.30 7.68 6.57
CA GLU A 120 -14.15 6.82 6.32
C GLU A 120 -12.87 7.53 6.74
N ASN A 121 -12.02 6.80 7.46
CA ASN A 121 -10.68 7.23 7.81
C ASN A 121 -9.68 6.18 7.35
N ARG A 122 -8.63 6.63 6.66
CA ARG A 122 -7.54 5.77 6.19
C ARG A 122 -6.18 6.45 6.34
N PHE A 123 -5.17 5.63 6.58
CA PHE A 123 -3.77 5.98 6.42
C PHE A 123 -3.26 5.41 5.10
N VAL A 124 -2.52 6.21 4.32
CA VAL A 124 -2.04 5.85 2.99
C VAL A 124 -0.52 6.02 2.97
N THR A 125 0.20 4.98 2.53
CA THR A 125 1.66 5.01 2.34
C THR A 125 2.02 5.82 1.08
N GLU A 126 3.30 6.15 0.90
CA GLU A 126 3.78 6.81 -0.32
C GLU A 126 3.45 6.00 -1.59
N ASP A 127 3.58 4.67 -1.51
CA ASP A 127 3.26 3.73 -2.60
C ASP A 127 1.74 3.41 -2.71
N GLY A 128 0.90 4.17 -2.00
CA GLY A 128 -0.57 4.15 -2.13
C GLY A 128 -1.31 3.03 -1.40
N PHE A 129 -0.61 2.04 -0.86
CA PHE A 129 -1.23 1.04 0.01
C PHE A 129 -1.84 1.72 1.23
N SER A 130 -3.03 1.28 1.64
CA SER A 130 -3.71 1.92 2.77
C SER A 130 -4.39 0.95 3.71
N VAL A 131 -4.52 1.39 4.96
CA VAL A 131 -5.30 0.74 6.01
C VAL A 131 -6.29 1.74 6.57
N GLY A 132 -7.52 1.31 6.81
CA GLY A 132 -8.57 2.20 7.25
C GLY A 132 -9.76 1.49 7.86
N TYR A 133 -10.73 2.31 8.24
CA TYR A 133 -12.06 1.88 8.59
C TYR A 133 -13.09 2.83 8.01
N TYR A 134 -14.30 2.32 7.80
CA TYR A 134 -15.47 3.15 7.58
C TYR A 134 -16.51 2.87 8.67
N VAL A 135 -17.29 3.88 9.01
CA VAL A 135 -18.46 3.78 9.88
C VAL A 135 -19.69 3.84 9.00
N SER A 136 -20.53 2.82 9.11
CA SER A 136 -21.86 2.77 8.53
C SER A 136 -22.79 2.09 9.54
N GLU A 137 -24.01 2.59 9.68
CA GLU A 137 -24.99 2.07 10.65
C GLU A 137 -24.45 2.04 12.10
N GLY A 138 -23.61 3.02 12.45
CA GLY A 138 -22.98 3.13 13.77
C GLY A 138 -21.92 2.07 14.09
N GLN A 139 -21.48 1.27 13.10
CA GLN A 139 -20.48 0.22 13.29
C GLN A 139 -19.23 0.48 12.43
N PRO A 140 -18.02 0.43 13.02
CA PRO A 140 -16.78 0.50 12.25
C PRO A 140 -16.48 -0.84 11.56
N SER A 141 -16.18 -0.79 10.26
CA SER A 141 -15.69 -1.90 9.46
C SER A 141 -14.29 -1.59 8.92
N TRP A 142 -13.38 -2.56 9.03
CA TRP A 142 -11.96 -2.37 8.76
C TRP A 142 -11.56 -2.90 7.39
N PHE A 143 -10.59 -2.26 6.75
CA PHE A 143 -10.10 -2.66 5.43
C PHE A 143 -8.61 -2.32 5.22
N ILE A 144 -8.02 -3.00 4.24
CA ILE A 144 -6.79 -2.58 3.55
C ILE A 144 -7.08 -2.36 2.07
N SER A 145 -6.33 -1.51 1.38
CA SER A 145 -6.50 -1.23 -0.05
C SER A 145 -5.17 -1.14 -0.80
N PHE A 146 -5.15 -1.70 -2.02
CA PHE A 146 -3.95 -1.96 -2.86
C PHE A 146 -3.60 -0.86 -3.88
N ASP A 147 -4.01 0.39 -3.66
CA ASP A 147 -3.79 1.54 -4.58
C ASP A 147 -4.24 1.30 -6.04
N LYS A 148 -5.29 0.50 -6.25
CA LYS A 148 -5.83 0.23 -7.58
C LYS A 148 -7.31 0.56 -7.61
N ILE A 149 -7.75 1.25 -8.66
CA ILE A 149 -9.17 1.44 -8.92
C ILE A 149 -9.70 0.17 -9.59
N GLY A 150 -10.57 -0.59 -8.91
CA GLY A 150 -11.18 -1.78 -9.50
C GLY A 150 -11.74 -2.78 -8.48
N LYS A 151 -12.37 -3.86 -8.97
CA LYS A 151 -12.86 -4.93 -8.10
C LYS A 151 -11.70 -5.63 -7.39
N GLY A 152 -11.85 -5.85 -6.07
CA GLY A 152 -10.84 -6.49 -5.23
C GLY A 152 -9.67 -5.60 -4.86
N SER A 153 -9.77 -4.29 -5.10
CA SER A 153 -8.82 -3.29 -4.63
C SER A 153 -8.72 -3.25 -3.11
N ASP A 154 -9.77 -3.71 -2.42
CA ASP A 154 -9.92 -3.62 -0.98
C ASP A 154 -10.18 -5.01 -0.40
N ALA A 155 -9.56 -5.30 0.74
CA ALA A 155 -9.86 -6.48 1.55
C ALA A 155 -10.45 -6.02 2.88
N PHE A 156 -11.58 -6.59 3.26
CA PHE A 156 -12.36 -6.20 4.44
C PHE A 156 -12.26 -7.26 5.54
N PHE A 157 -12.28 -6.80 6.79
CA PHE A 157 -12.07 -7.64 7.96
C PHE A 157 -13.13 -7.42 9.02
N ASP A 158 -13.46 -8.48 9.75
CA ASP A 158 -14.41 -8.44 10.86
C ASP A 158 -13.84 -7.76 12.10
N HIS A 159 -12.54 -7.91 12.33
CA HIS A 159 -11.85 -7.38 13.48
C HIS A 159 -10.52 -6.76 13.09
N VAL A 160 -10.24 -5.57 13.61
CA VAL A 160 -8.94 -4.89 13.43
C VAL A 160 -7.76 -5.73 13.90
N ALA A 161 -7.98 -6.61 14.89
CA ALA A 161 -6.97 -7.52 15.40
C ALA A 161 -6.35 -8.42 14.32
N ILE A 162 -7.11 -8.74 13.25
CA ILE A 162 -6.59 -9.52 12.12
C ILE A 162 -5.49 -8.74 11.38
N ILE A 163 -5.70 -7.43 11.18
CA ILE A 163 -4.73 -6.54 10.54
C ILE A 163 -3.54 -6.29 11.49
N GLU A 164 -3.79 -6.16 12.80
CA GLU A 164 -2.71 -6.02 13.79
C GLU A 164 -1.80 -7.25 13.79
N ASP A 165 -2.39 -8.45 13.79
CA ASP A 165 -1.64 -9.69 13.77
C ASP A 165 -0.88 -9.88 12.45
N MET A 166 -1.48 -9.58 11.30
CA MET A 166 -0.79 -9.69 10.01
C MET A 166 0.42 -8.75 9.92
N PHE A 167 0.29 -7.51 10.39
CA PHE A 167 1.40 -6.54 10.40
C PHE A 167 2.47 -6.93 11.41
N LYS A 168 2.07 -7.41 12.59
CA LYS A 168 2.99 -7.89 13.60
C LYS A 168 3.80 -9.09 13.12
N GLN A 169 3.16 -10.09 12.51
CA GLN A 169 3.86 -11.26 11.96
C GLN A 169 4.87 -10.87 10.89
N ALA A 170 4.51 -9.94 10.01
CA ALA A 170 5.42 -9.42 9.00
C ALA A 170 6.61 -8.67 9.63
N LYS A 171 6.35 -7.79 10.60
CA LYS A 171 7.38 -7.02 11.30
C LYS A 171 8.34 -7.93 12.08
N ASP A 172 7.80 -8.87 12.86
CA ASP A 172 8.59 -9.87 13.60
C ASP A 172 9.48 -10.68 12.64
N LYS A 173 8.96 -11.02 11.45
CA LYS A 173 9.73 -11.75 10.45
C LYS A 173 10.83 -10.89 9.81
N MET A 174 10.54 -9.64 9.49
CA MET A 174 11.55 -8.68 8.99
C MET A 174 12.66 -8.47 10.03
N ASP A 175 12.29 -8.28 11.30
CA ASP A 175 13.23 -8.12 12.41
C ASP A 175 14.14 -9.33 12.60
N SER A 176 13.63 -10.54 12.32
CA SER A 176 14.44 -11.77 12.38
C SER A 176 15.46 -11.94 11.24
N LEU A 177 15.39 -11.10 10.20
CA LEU A 177 16.22 -11.17 9.01
C LEU A 177 17.33 -10.10 8.97
N HIS A 178 17.35 -9.20 9.96
CA HIS A 178 18.47 -8.30 10.27
C HIS A 178 19.49 -8.99 11.17
#